data_AF-A0A069NBQ9-F1
#
_entry.id   AF-A0A069NBQ9-F1
#
_cell.length_a   1.000
_cell.length_b   1.000
_cell.length_c   1.000
_cell.angle_alpha   90.00
_cell.angle_beta   90.00
_cell.angle_gamma   90.00
#
_symmetry.space_group_name_H-M   'P 1'
#
loop_
_entity.id
_entity.type
_entity.pdbx_description
1 polymer ?
#
loop_
_entity_poly.entity_id
_entity_poly.type
_entity_poly.pdbx_seq_one_letter_code
_entity_poly.pdbx_strand_id
1 'polypeptide(L)'
;MTQDELKQLVGQAAADYVNAQVPEGSIIGVGTGSTANCFIDALAASKSRYRGAVSSSLATTARLESHGFQVFDLNDIESLPVYVDGADEIDASGAMIKGGGGALTREKIVASVADVFVCIADASKRVDVMGTFPLPLEVVPMARTAIGRKLTALGGVPIVRVTKDGMPFITDNGNEIIDVKGLS
;
A
#
# COMPACT_ATOMS: atom_id res chain seq x y z
N MET A 1 0.06 -6.23 -23.52
CA MET A 1 -0.59 -5.25 -22.64
C MET A 1 0.49 -4.42 -21.98
N THR A 2 0.29 -3.11 -21.88
CA THR A 2 1.18 -2.22 -21.13
C THR A 2 1.03 -2.45 -19.62
N GLN A 3 1.98 -1.96 -18.81
CA GLN A 3 1.86 -2.09 -17.36
C GLN A 3 0.60 -1.38 -16.82
N ASP A 4 0.23 -0.24 -17.40
CA ASP A 4 -0.95 0.50 -16.97
C ASP A 4 -2.25 -0.23 -17.34
N GLU A 5 -2.31 -0.88 -18.51
CA GLU A 5 -3.43 -1.76 -18.87
C GLU A 5 -3.55 -2.95 -17.91
N LEU A 6 -2.42 -3.54 -17.48
CA LEU A 6 -2.43 -4.62 -16.49
C LEU A 6 -2.91 -4.14 -15.12
N LYS A 7 -2.52 -2.94 -14.68
CA LYS A 7 -3.01 -2.33 -13.43
C LYS A 7 -4.52 -2.09 -13.47
N GLN A 8 -5.03 -1.61 -14.60
CA GLN A 8 -6.47 -1.44 -14.80
C GLN A 8 -7.21 -2.78 -14.73
N LEU A 9 -6.70 -3.83 -15.37
CA LEU A 9 -7.29 -5.17 -15.29
C LEU A 9 -7.37 -5.69 -13.86
N VAL A 10 -6.28 -5.63 -13.08
CA VAL A 10 -6.31 -6.13 -11.70
C VAL A 10 -7.13 -5.24 -10.77
N GLY A 11 -7.19 -3.93 -11.05
CA GLY A 11 -8.08 -3.00 -10.37
C GLY A 11 -9.56 -3.35 -10.58
N GLN A 12 -9.95 -3.63 -11.83
CA GLN A 12 -11.30 -4.09 -12.16
C GLN A 12 -11.60 -5.46 -11.51
N ALA A 13 -10.67 -6.42 -11.62
CA ALA A 13 -10.85 -7.74 -11.02
C ALA A 13 -11.03 -7.67 -9.50
N ALA A 14 -10.32 -6.78 -8.81
CA ALA A 14 -10.54 -6.55 -7.38
C ALA A 14 -11.88 -5.88 -7.08
N ALA A 15 -12.33 -4.93 -7.90
CA ALA A 15 -13.67 -4.36 -7.76
C ALA A 15 -14.75 -5.43 -7.94
N ASP A 16 -14.59 -6.33 -8.90
CA ASP A 16 -15.50 -7.47 -9.13
C ASP A 16 -15.50 -8.44 -7.93
N TYR A 17 -14.32 -8.76 -7.40
CA TYR A 17 -14.18 -9.57 -6.18
C TYR A 17 -14.91 -8.92 -4.99
N VAL A 18 -14.66 -7.64 -4.73
CA VAL A 18 -15.28 -6.90 -3.63
C VAL A 18 -16.80 -6.89 -3.81
N ASN A 19 -17.28 -6.62 -5.03
CA ASN A 19 -18.71 -6.63 -5.36
C ASN A 19 -19.40 -7.99 -5.18
N ALA A 20 -18.64 -9.09 -5.30
CA ALA A 20 -19.16 -10.45 -5.14
C ALA A 20 -19.07 -10.97 -3.70
N GLN A 21 -18.04 -10.58 -2.95
CA GLN A 21 -17.72 -11.19 -1.64
C GLN A 21 -18.06 -10.29 -0.45
N VAL A 22 -18.13 -8.97 -0.64
CA VAL A 22 -18.32 -8.03 0.46
C VAL A 22 -19.79 -7.62 0.57
N PRO A 23 -20.42 -7.75 1.75
CA PRO A 23 -21.82 -7.35 1.94
C PRO A 23 -22.07 -5.86 1.68
N GLU A 24 -23.26 -5.53 1.20
CA GLU A 24 -23.69 -4.14 1.08
C GLU A 24 -23.73 -3.44 2.45
N GLY A 25 -23.44 -2.14 2.46
CA GLY A 25 -23.28 -1.35 3.67
C GLY A 25 -21.94 -1.53 4.38
N SER A 26 -21.03 -2.37 3.87
CA SER A 26 -19.68 -2.51 4.43
C SER A 26 -18.82 -1.26 4.22
N ILE A 27 -17.71 -1.20 4.95
CA ILE A 27 -16.63 -0.21 4.76
C ILE A 27 -15.42 -0.96 4.19
N ILE A 28 -14.80 -0.40 3.15
CA ILE A 28 -13.73 -1.05 2.40
C ILE A 28 -12.38 -0.46 2.80
N GLY A 29 -11.40 -1.29 3.14
CA GLY A 29 -10.02 -0.84 3.28
C GLY A 29 -9.36 -0.63 1.92
N VAL A 30 -8.76 0.53 1.71
CA VAL A 30 -8.18 0.92 0.41
C VAL A 30 -6.72 1.31 0.54
N GLY A 31 -5.90 0.67 -0.30
CA GLY A 31 -4.47 0.81 -0.44
C GLY A 31 -3.98 2.10 -1.07
N THR A 32 -2.69 2.16 -1.40
CA THR A 32 -2.03 3.35 -1.95
C THR A 32 -1.23 3.03 -3.21
N GLY A 33 -1.18 4.01 -4.11
CA GLY A 33 -0.34 3.97 -5.31
C GLY A 33 -1.10 3.69 -6.60
N SER A 34 -0.36 3.60 -7.71
CA SER A 34 -0.97 3.60 -9.05
C SER A 34 -1.94 2.44 -9.32
N THR A 35 -1.68 1.24 -8.77
CA THR A 35 -2.59 0.09 -8.93
C THR A 35 -3.83 0.22 -8.04
N ALA A 36 -3.68 0.70 -6.81
CA ALA A 36 -4.79 1.00 -5.91
C ALA A 36 -5.70 2.11 -6.49
N ASN A 37 -5.13 3.08 -7.19
CA ASN A 37 -5.88 4.11 -7.91
C ASN A 37 -6.79 3.50 -8.99
N CYS A 38 -6.30 2.53 -9.76
CA CYS A 38 -7.14 1.81 -10.74
C CYS A 38 -8.29 1.05 -10.06
N PHE A 39 -8.06 0.48 -8.88
CA PHE A 39 -9.12 -0.15 -8.10
C PHE A 39 -10.17 0.86 -7.61
N ILE A 40 -9.75 2.02 -7.10
CA ILE A 40 -10.68 3.09 -6.68
C ILE A 40 -11.58 3.51 -7.85
N ASP A 41 -10.97 3.73 -9.03
CA ASP A 41 -11.69 4.15 -10.23
C ASP A 41 -12.73 3.09 -10.64
N ALA A 42 -12.37 1.81 -10.59
CA ALA A 42 -13.27 0.71 -10.91
C ALA A 42 -14.40 0.55 -9.87
N LEU A 43 -14.07 0.64 -8.58
CA LEU A 43 -15.04 0.49 -7.48
C LEU A 43 -16.07 1.64 -7.46
N ALA A 44 -15.69 2.82 -7.96
CA ALA A 44 -16.54 4.02 -7.98
C ALA A 44 -17.89 3.80 -8.66
N ALA A 45 -17.96 2.91 -9.67
CA ALA A 45 -19.21 2.55 -10.35
C ALA A 45 -20.23 1.87 -9.42
N SER A 46 -19.75 1.21 -8.36
CA SER A 46 -20.55 0.49 -7.37
C SER A 46 -20.56 1.15 -5.98
N LYS A 47 -20.07 2.40 -5.86
CA LYS A 47 -19.83 3.04 -4.56
C LYS A 47 -21.04 3.09 -3.63
N SER A 48 -22.25 3.22 -4.18
CA SER A 48 -23.49 3.32 -3.41
C SER A 48 -23.85 2.04 -2.65
N ARG A 49 -23.21 0.92 -2.97
CA ARG A 49 -23.34 -0.35 -2.24
C ARG A 49 -22.60 -0.33 -0.91
N TYR A 50 -21.68 0.59 -0.70
CA TYR A 50 -20.80 0.63 0.48
C TYR A 50 -21.05 1.91 1.28
N ARG A 51 -20.85 1.86 2.60
CA ARG A 51 -20.93 3.05 3.45
C ARG A 51 -19.79 4.02 3.19
N GLY A 52 -18.63 3.50 2.76
CA GLY A 52 -17.45 4.28 2.46
C GLY A 52 -16.19 3.44 2.53
N ALA A 53 -15.07 4.09 2.83
CA ALA A 53 -13.76 3.45 2.86
C ALA A 53 -12.89 3.92 4.03
N VAL A 54 -11.95 3.08 4.45
CA VAL A 54 -10.78 3.48 5.23
C VAL A 54 -9.60 3.58 4.29
N SER A 55 -8.87 4.69 4.35
CA SER A 55 -7.74 4.99 3.47
C SER A 55 -6.40 4.72 4.15
N SER A 56 -5.44 4.19 3.40
CA SER A 56 -4.07 3.98 3.88
C SER A 56 -3.09 5.13 3.59
N SER A 57 -3.51 6.24 2.98
CA SER A 57 -2.67 7.44 2.81
C SER A 57 -3.48 8.71 2.58
N LEU A 58 -2.84 9.87 2.74
CA LEU A 58 -3.47 11.15 2.37
C LEU A 58 -3.80 11.22 0.86
N ALA A 59 -2.94 10.64 0.01
CA ALA A 59 -3.18 10.58 -1.43
C ALA A 59 -4.41 9.71 -1.78
N THR A 60 -4.56 8.56 -1.13
CA THR A 60 -5.72 7.68 -1.29
C THR A 60 -7.00 8.34 -0.79
N THR A 61 -6.94 9.06 0.34
CA THR A 61 -8.08 9.82 0.87
C THR A 61 -8.57 10.83 -0.16
N ALA A 62 -7.66 11.65 -0.69
CA ALA A 62 -8.01 12.65 -1.69
C ALA A 62 -8.63 12.03 -2.95
N ARG A 63 -8.12 10.87 -3.41
CA ARG A 63 -8.70 10.17 -4.57
C ARG A 63 -10.10 9.63 -4.27
N LEU A 64 -10.29 8.97 -3.13
CA LEU A 64 -11.60 8.45 -2.72
C LEU A 64 -12.65 9.58 -2.64
N GLU A 65 -12.29 10.69 -2.02
CA GLU A 65 -13.17 11.87 -1.90
C GLU A 65 -13.50 12.47 -3.28
N SER A 66 -12.55 12.47 -4.22
CA SER A 66 -12.80 12.94 -5.59
C SER A 66 -13.83 12.10 -6.35
N HIS A 67 -13.97 10.81 -5.99
CA HIS A 67 -15.04 9.93 -6.49
C HIS A 67 -16.31 9.99 -5.62
N GLY A 68 -16.31 10.79 -4.56
CA GLY A 68 -17.42 10.97 -3.63
C GLY A 68 -17.68 9.75 -2.75
N PHE A 69 -16.63 9.04 -2.34
CA PHE A 69 -16.69 8.12 -1.21
C PHE A 69 -16.62 8.90 0.10
N GLN A 70 -17.35 8.44 1.12
CA GLN A 70 -17.09 8.85 2.49
C GLN A 70 -15.83 8.13 2.99
N VAL A 71 -14.88 8.88 3.55
CA VAL A 71 -13.68 8.29 4.17
C VAL A 71 -13.87 8.31 5.69
N PHE A 72 -13.70 7.15 6.32
CA PHE A 72 -13.78 6.97 7.76
C PHE A 72 -12.40 6.91 8.39
N ASP A 73 -12.28 7.40 9.61
CA ASP A 73 -11.10 7.16 10.43
C ASP A 73 -11.13 5.71 10.94
N LEU A 74 -9.97 5.03 10.90
CA LEU A 74 -9.90 3.63 11.31
C LEU A 74 -10.26 3.43 12.79
N ASN A 75 -10.09 4.45 13.65
CA ASN A 75 -10.47 4.38 15.06
C ASN A 75 -11.99 4.20 15.27
N ASP A 76 -12.81 4.58 14.28
CA ASP A 76 -14.27 4.44 14.34
C ASP A 76 -14.74 3.06 13.82
N ILE A 77 -13.81 2.21 13.37
CA ILE A 77 -14.09 0.95 12.68
C ILE A 77 -13.55 -0.23 13.49
N GLU A 78 -14.43 -1.15 13.87
CA GLU A 78 -14.05 -2.35 14.63
C GLU A 78 -13.35 -3.42 13.78
N SER A 79 -13.80 -3.60 12.53
CA SER A 79 -13.29 -4.61 11.60
C SER A 79 -13.49 -4.19 10.15
N LEU A 80 -12.61 -4.65 9.25
CA LEU A 80 -12.76 -4.47 7.81
C LEU A 80 -12.90 -5.84 7.13
N PRO A 81 -13.96 -6.10 6.34
CA PRO A 81 -14.10 -7.38 5.65
C PRO A 81 -13.00 -7.57 4.58
N VAL A 82 -12.47 -6.47 4.04
CA VAL A 82 -11.43 -6.52 3.01
C VAL A 82 -10.52 -5.31 3.08
N TYR A 83 -9.24 -5.53 2.76
CA TYR A 83 -8.27 -4.51 2.37
C TYR A 83 -7.74 -4.83 0.98
N VAL A 84 -7.78 -3.86 0.06
CA VAL A 84 -7.26 -4.02 -1.30
C VAL A 84 -6.09 -3.07 -1.51
N ASP A 85 -4.91 -3.61 -1.82
CA ASP A 85 -3.71 -2.81 -2.04
C ASP A 85 -2.71 -3.50 -2.98
N GLY A 86 -1.73 -2.75 -3.48
CA GLY A 86 -0.64 -3.28 -4.29
C GLY A 86 0.57 -3.71 -3.47
N ALA A 87 1.54 -4.30 -4.17
CA ALA A 87 2.87 -4.65 -3.62
C ALA A 87 3.99 -4.25 -4.58
N ASP A 88 5.18 -4.03 -4.02
CA ASP A 88 6.40 -3.78 -4.79
C ASP A 88 7.03 -5.12 -5.23
N GLU A 89 6.99 -6.13 -4.35
CA GLU A 89 7.29 -7.54 -4.64
C GLU A 89 6.34 -8.45 -3.86
N ILE A 90 6.07 -9.65 -4.41
CA ILE A 90 5.32 -10.72 -3.75
C ILE A 90 5.94 -12.09 -4.08
N ASP A 91 6.11 -12.95 -3.10
CA ASP A 91 6.64 -14.32 -3.30
C ASP A 91 5.54 -15.39 -3.35
N ALA A 92 5.92 -16.66 -3.55
CA ALA A 92 4.99 -17.78 -3.62
C ALA A 92 4.24 -18.08 -2.30
N SER A 93 4.73 -17.58 -1.16
CA SER A 93 4.05 -17.67 0.13
C SER A 93 3.01 -16.57 0.34
N GLY A 94 3.02 -15.55 -0.53
CA GLY A 94 2.21 -14.34 -0.37
C GLY A 94 2.85 -13.30 0.53
N ALA A 95 4.11 -13.49 0.97
CA ALA A 95 4.85 -12.44 1.64
C ALA A 95 5.21 -11.32 0.65
N MET A 96 5.23 -10.08 1.14
CA MET A 96 5.33 -8.91 0.28
C MET A 96 6.35 -7.89 0.79
N ILE A 97 7.09 -7.29 -0.15
CA ILE A 97 7.70 -5.97 0.06
C ILE A 97 6.67 -4.91 -0.39
N LYS A 98 6.46 -3.94 0.51
CA LYS A 98 5.60 -2.77 0.31
C LYS A 98 6.31 -1.52 0.82
N GLY A 99 5.78 -0.35 0.47
CA GLY A 99 6.27 0.93 0.96
C GLY A 99 7.04 1.75 -0.07
N GLY A 100 7.14 1.31 -1.32
CA GLY A 100 7.69 2.11 -2.42
C GLY A 100 7.01 3.48 -2.55
N GLY A 101 5.71 3.56 -2.24
CA GLY A 101 4.93 4.81 -2.22
C GLY A 101 5.05 5.66 -0.95
N GLY A 102 5.64 5.13 0.13
CA GLY A 102 5.87 5.87 1.38
C GLY A 102 4.72 5.85 2.41
N ALA A 103 3.67 5.07 2.16
CA ALA A 103 2.51 4.93 3.07
C ALA A 103 2.55 3.66 3.95
N LEU A 104 3.71 2.98 4.00
CA LEU A 104 3.87 1.63 4.57
C LEU A 104 3.28 1.42 5.96
N THR A 105 3.39 2.38 6.86
CA THR A 105 2.87 2.23 8.23
C THR A 105 1.35 2.20 8.23
N ARG A 106 0.70 3.13 7.55
CA ARG A 106 -0.76 3.20 7.47
C ARG A 106 -1.32 2.02 6.66
N GLU A 107 -0.64 1.61 5.58
CA GLU A 107 -0.98 0.38 4.83
C GLU A 107 -0.99 -0.84 5.75
N LYS A 108 0.07 -1.03 6.54
CA LYS A 108 0.21 -2.19 7.42
C LYS A 108 -0.79 -2.18 8.57
N ILE A 109 -1.13 -1.00 9.11
CA ILE A 109 -2.15 -0.84 10.14
C ILE A 109 -3.53 -1.24 9.59
N VAL A 110 -3.94 -0.70 8.44
CA VAL A 110 -5.25 -1.03 7.84
C VAL A 110 -5.30 -2.52 7.47
N ALA A 111 -4.23 -3.07 6.90
CA ALA A 111 -4.14 -4.50 6.59
C ALA A 111 -4.28 -5.39 7.85
N SER A 112 -3.78 -4.95 9.02
CA SER A 112 -3.90 -5.73 10.27
C SER A 112 -5.29 -5.78 10.87
N VAL A 113 -6.20 -4.89 10.44
CA VAL A 113 -7.62 -4.86 10.88
C VAL A 113 -8.53 -5.57 9.88
N ALA A 114 -8.02 -5.89 8.69
CA ALA A 114 -8.80 -6.52 7.64
C ALA A 114 -8.80 -8.06 7.75
N ASP A 115 -9.97 -8.66 7.57
CA ASP A 115 -10.13 -10.12 7.56
C ASP A 115 -9.46 -10.76 6.34
N VAL A 116 -9.53 -10.08 5.19
CA VAL A 116 -8.94 -10.51 3.92
C VAL A 116 -8.11 -9.39 3.31
N PHE A 117 -6.84 -9.66 3.06
CA PHE A 117 -5.99 -8.79 2.24
C PHE A 117 -5.95 -9.31 0.81
N VAL A 118 -6.54 -8.57 -0.13
CA VAL A 118 -6.44 -8.77 -1.57
C VAL A 118 -5.27 -7.94 -2.12
N CYS A 119 -4.16 -8.60 -2.44
CA CYS A 119 -3.06 -7.98 -3.16
C CYS A 119 -3.37 -7.90 -4.66
N ILE A 120 -3.29 -6.70 -5.25
CA ILE A 120 -3.39 -6.47 -6.70
C ILE A 120 -2.06 -6.05 -7.29
N ALA A 121 -1.55 -6.84 -8.23
CA ALA A 121 -0.23 -6.63 -8.81
C ALA A 121 -0.16 -7.13 -10.25
N ASP A 122 0.66 -6.46 -11.07
CA ASP A 122 1.04 -6.99 -12.37
C ASP A 122 2.09 -8.11 -12.20
N ALA A 123 2.25 -8.94 -13.25
CA ALA A 123 3.09 -10.15 -13.17
C ALA A 123 4.56 -9.87 -12.82
N SER A 124 5.08 -8.66 -13.08
CA SER A 124 6.47 -8.30 -12.75
C SER A 124 6.76 -8.25 -11.26
N LYS A 125 5.72 -8.18 -10.41
CA LYS A 125 5.86 -8.12 -8.95
C LYS A 125 6.10 -9.48 -8.33
N ARG A 126 5.80 -10.58 -9.03
CA ARG A 126 6.02 -11.92 -8.49
C ARG A 126 7.49 -12.29 -8.61
N VAL A 127 8.12 -12.61 -7.49
CA VAL A 127 9.53 -12.97 -7.39
C VAL A 127 9.72 -14.30 -6.65
N ASP A 128 10.82 -15.00 -6.93
CA ASP A 128 11.14 -16.24 -6.21
C ASP A 128 11.70 -15.94 -4.80
N VAL A 129 12.52 -14.89 -4.70
CA VAL A 129 13.12 -14.40 -3.47
C VAL A 129 13.00 -12.87 -3.44
N MET A 130 12.49 -12.34 -2.33
CA MET A 130 12.35 -10.89 -2.12
C MET A 130 13.71 -10.21 -1.90
N GLY A 131 13.78 -8.92 -2.23
CA GLY A 131 14.93 -8.05 -1.94
C GLY A 131 15.62 -7.46 -3.18
N THR A 132 15.12 -7.76 -4.39
CA THR A 132 15.53 -7.03 -5.60
C THR A 132 15.02 -5.59 -5.53
N PHE A 133 13.75 -5.43 -5.15
CA PHE A 133 13.20 -4.16 -4.70
C PHE A 133 13.78 -3.81 -3.31
N PRO A 134 14.29 -2.59 -3.10
CA PRO A 134 14.84 -2.19 -1.80
C PRO A 134 13.76 -2.26 -0.71
N LEU A 135 14.06 -2.90 0.42
CA LEU A 135 13.13 -2.98 1.55
C LEU A 135 12.98 -1.59 2.20
N PRO A 136 11.78 -0.98 2.21
CA PRO A 136 11.58 0.31 2.85
C PRO A 136 11.38 0.16 4.37
N LEU A 137 12.10 0.97 5.15
CA LEU A 137 11.92 1.08 6.60
C LEU A 137 11.60 2.52 6.97
N GLU A 138 10.44 2.74 7.58
CA GLU A 138 10.09 4.02 8.19
C GLU A 138 10.83 4.16 9.53
N VAL A 139 11.50 5.29 9.71
CA VAL A 139 12.32 5.55 10.90
C VAL A 139 12.06 6.95 11.45
N VAL A 140 12.01 7.04 12.78
CA VAL A 140 12.07 8.34 13.46
C VAL A 140 13.38 9.04 13.03
N PRO A 141 13.36 10.32 12.61
CA PRO A 141 14.54 10.98 12.04
C PRO A 141 15.78 10.92 12.95
N MET A 142 15.58 11.05 14.28
CA MET A 142 16.63 10.91 15.29
C MET A 142 17.36 9.56 15.23
N ALA A 143 16.66 8.48 14.83
CA ALA A 143 17.16 7.12 14.82
C ALA A 143 17.85 6.72 13.51
N ARG A 144 17.77 7.54 12.44
CA ARG A 144 18.25 7.22 11.09
C ARG A 144 19.61 6.52 11.07
N THR A 145 20.62 7.15 11.64
CA THR A 145 22.01 6.64 11.59
C THR A 145 22.19 5.39 12.45
N ALA A 146 21.48 5.30 13.59
CA ALA A 146 21.56 4.12 14.46
C ALA A 146 20.95 2.89 13.78
N ILE A 147 19.80 3.06 13.11
CA ILE A 147 19.15 1.99 12.34
C ILE A 147 19.98 1.64 11.10
N GLY A 148 20.52 2.62 10.39
CA GLY A 148 21.42 2.39 9.25
C GLY A 148 22.59 1.46 9.59
N ARG A 149 23.27 1.68 10.72
CA ARG A 149 24.38 0.80 11.16
C ARG A 149 23.93 -0.65 11.39
N LYS A 150 22.74 -0.85 11.96
CA LYS A 150 22.19 -2.20 12.17
C LYS A 150 21.89 -2.88 10.84
N LEU A 151 21.35 -2.16 9.88
CA LEU A 151 21.06 -2.67 8.53
C LEU A 151 22.35 -3.04 7.79
N THR A 152 23.39 -2.22 7.89
CA THR A 152 24.71 -2.55 7.35
C THR A 152 25.32 -3.79 8.00
N ALA A 153 25.15 -3.97 9.31
CA ALA A 153 25.63 -5.18 9.99
C ALA A 153 24.92 -6.47 9.53
N LEU A 154 23.70 -6.34 8.99
CA LEU A 154 22.96 -7.44 8.34
C LEU A 154 23.35 -7.67 6.87
N GLY A 155 24.34 -6.93 6.34
CA GLY A 155 24.76 -6.99 4.94
C GLY A 155 24.01 -6.03 4.00
N GLY A 156 23.03 -5.29 4.53
CA GLY A 156 22.24 -4.36 3.73
C GLY A 156 22.97 -3.05 3.39
N VAL A 157 22.53 -2.41 2.32
CA VAL A 157 22.98 -1.08 1.90
C VAL A 157 21.82 -0.09 2.15
N PRO A 158 21.78 0.57 3.31
CA PRO A 158 20.73 1.53 3.65
C PRO A 158 20.91 2.85 2.89
N ILE A 159 19.85 3.32 2.24
CA ILE A 159 19.82 4.56 1.48
C ILE A 159 18.65 5.40 1.98
N VAL A 160 18.92 6.63 2.45
CA VAL A 160 17.85 7.54 2.84
C VAL A 160 17.05 7.93 1.59
N ARG A 161 15.73 7.74 1.63
CA ARG A 161 14.85 8.14 0.54
C ARG A 161 14.81 9.66 0.45
N VAL A 162 14.95 10.18 -0.77
CA VAL A 162 14.91 11.62 -1.03
C VAL A 162 13.82 11.97 -2.04
N THR A 163 13.30 13.18 -1.95
CA THR A 163 12.42 13.80 -2.94
C THR A 163 13.22 14.17 -4.20
N LYS A 164 12.53 14.62 -5.26
CA LYS A 164 13.18 14.99 -6.55
C LYS A 164 14.18 16.14 -6.41
N ASP A 165 13.96 17.03 -5.44
CA ASP A 165 14.82 18.15 -5.06
C ASP A 165 15.94 17.76 -4.09
N GLY A 166 16.06 16.47 -3.73
CA GLY A 166 17.16 15.94 -2.92
C GLY A 166 16.96 16.08 -1.41
N MET A 167 15.81 16.57 -0.95
CA MET A 167 15.47 16.64 0.47
C MET A 167 15.03 15.26 1.00
N PRO A 168 15.20 14.94 2.29
CA PRO A 168 14.66 13.70 2.86
C PRO A 168 13.15 13.59 2.60
N PHE A 169 12.72 12.43 2.11
CA PHE A 169 11.30 12.13 1.99
C PHE A 169 10.68 11.99 3.38
N ILE A 170 9.58 12.70 3.62
CA ILE A 170 8.83 12.66 4.88
C ILE A 170 7.49 11.98 4.64
N THR A 171 7.22 10.91 5.39
CA THR A 171 5.94 10.16 5.34
C THR A 171 4.78 10.99 5.88
N ASP A 172 3.54 10.53 5.66
CA ASP A 172 2.33 11.06 6.30
C ASP A 172 2.43 11.16 7.83
N ASN A 173 3.30 10.35 8.47
CA ASN A 173 3.50 10.32 9.93
C ASN A 173 4.69 11.17 10.40
N GLY A 174 5.32 11.96 9.53
CA GLY A 174 6.45 12.83 9.91
C GLY A 174 7.80 12.12 10.05
N ASN A 175 7.91 10.87 9.61
CA ASN A 175 9.14 10.07 9.66
C ASN A 175 9.92 10.08 8.33
N GLU A 176 11.17 9.64 8.38
CA GLU A 176 12.00 9.38 7.20
C GLU A 176 11.87 7.93 6.74
N ILE A 177 12.30 7.63 5.51
CA ILE A 177 12.42 6.25 5.01
C ILE A 177 13.87 5.93 4.68
N ILE A 178 14.31 4.74 5.07
CA ILE A 178 15.54 4.11 4.61
C ILE A 178 15.16 2.95 3.69
N ASP A 179 15.57 3.04 2.43
CA ASP A 179 15.47 1.95 1.44
C ASP A 179 16.71 1.07 1.52
N VAL A 180 16.55 -0.22 1.80
CA VAL A 180 17.66 -1.15 2.04
C VAL A 180 17.83 -2.12 0.90
N LYS A 181 18.98 -2.06 0.23
CA LYS A 181 19.35 -2.97 -0.86
C LYS A 181 20.24 -4.11 -0.36
N GLY A 182 20.34 -5.19 -1.13
CA GLY A 182 21.37 -6.22 -0.93
C GLY A 182 21.07 -7.19 0.22
N LEU A 183 19.80 -7.40 0.57
CA LEU A 183 19.36 -8.36 1.59
C LEU A 183 18.85 -9.70 1.01
N SER A 184 19.08 -9.93 -0.28
CA SER A 184 18.67 -11.13 -1.04
C SER A 184 19.81 -12.11 -1.25
#